data_AF-A0A2P4YEI2-F1
#
_entry.id   AF-A0A2P4YEI2-F1
#
_cell.length_a   1.000
_cell.length_b   1.000
_cell.length_c   1.000
_cell.angle_alpha   90.00
_cell.angle_beta   90.00
_cell.angle_gamma   90.00
#
_symmetry.space_group_name_H-M   'P 1'
#
loop_
_entity.id
_entity.type
_entity.pdbx_description
1 polymer ?
#
loop_
_entity_poly.entity_id
_entity_poly.type
_entity_poly.pdbx_seq_one_letter_code
_entity_poly.pdbx_strand_id
1 'polypeptide(L)'
;MVYIDSESYPWLFQSTSLTKHSKLKQDGFATHHEMIHVKPVPDHGVQRPNGFRFGVAEEEMFDCLILFASKLTITDAAFGQVVRHLQIVFPEDTASTILFDRRSFWLIKSHKTVVYKVQKAKWVNKDSKSLFQNFITSNISPWVTGLTTVCLSLGVDMMEDDAFLGRGADGRTFKVVGKSGEVFALKFVEKYSVDRLYQEEKALTKAQHTGLTISLVRELLETPESAALLLSPVGKSLPRPSTRQELHTKDLVHENARVPNVILNEEKLLWIDLVEVKEASPILKQFDAELLTRSILNVSRSDLLDPVLERLINNYGKSATRENLNRLAEVVCQSIFKIICTALKT
;
A
#
# COMPACT_ATOMS: atom_id res chain seq x y z
N MET A 1 -15.50 9.97 5.56
CA MET A 1 -14.27 10.75 5.33
C MET A 1 -14.08 11.74 6.46
N VAL A 2 -12.82 12.09 6.74
CA VAL A 2 -12.42 13.11 7.72
C VAL A 2 -11.49 14.12 7.05
N TYR A 3 -11.46 15.35 7.55
CA TYR A 3 -10.46 16.34 7.18
C TYR A 3 -9.21 16.18 8.06
N ILE A 4 -8.05 16.23 7.42
CA ILE A 4 -6.74 16.07 8.04
C ILE A 4 -5.95 17.36 7.79
N ASP A 5 -5.55 18.00 8.89
CA ASP A 5 -4.64 19.14 8.87
C ASP A 5 -3.21 18.60 8.70
N SER A 6 -2.55 19.06 7.63
CA SER A 6 -1.19 18.64 7.30
C SER A 6 -0.23 19.82 7.14
N GLU A 7 -0.66 21.04 7.47
CA GLU A 7 0.11 22.26 7.23
C GLU A 7 1.49 22.22 7.90
N SER A 8 1.54 21.60 9.09
CA SER A 8 2.77 21.47 9.88
C SER A 8 3.66 20.29 9.47
N TYR A 9 3.21 19.42 8.57
CA TYR A 9 3.88 18.17 8.24
C TYR A 9 4.16 18.08 6.73
N PRO A 10 5.41 18.28 6.27
CA PRO A 10 5.74 18.16 4.86
C PRO A 10 5.57 16.71 4.37
N TRP A 11 4.70 16.49 3.39
CA TRP A 11 4.44 15.14 2.84
C TRP A 11 4.36 15.07 1.32
N LEU A 12 3.98 16.16 0.65
CA LEU A 12 3.90 16.22 -0.81
C LEU A 12 5.28 16.55 -1.42
N PHE A 13 5.72 15.92 -2.51
CA PHE A 13 7.01 16.25 -3.12
C PHE A 13 6.98 17.56 -3.92
N GLN A 14 8.13 18.24 -4.07
CA GLN A 14 8.24 19.50 -4.83
C GLN A 14 8.31 19.33 -6.36
N SER A 15 8.67 18.14 -6.84
CA SER A 15 8.92 17.88 -8.26
C SER A 15 8.55 16.43 -8.59
N THR A 16 8.20 16.19 -9.86
CA THR A 16 8.05 14.85 -10.43
C THR A 16 9.42 14.16 -10.67
N SER A 17 10.53 14.90 -10.57
CA SER A 17 11.88 14.35 -10.69
C SER A 17 12.33 13.74 -9.35
N LEU A 18 12.88 12.52 -9.41
CA LEU A 18 13.31 11.67 -8.29
C LEU A 18 14.38 12.26 -7.35
N THR A 19 14.82 13.50 -7.54
CA THR A 19 15.75 14.19 -6.65
C THR A 19 15.00 14.77 -5.43
N LYS A 20 15.01 13.99 -4.34
CA LYS A 20 14.39 14.25 -3.03
C LYS A 20 14.92 15.50 -2.30
N HIS A 21 14.77 16.69 -2.86
CA HIS A 21 15.17 17.92 -2.18
C HIS A 21 13.97 18.81 -1.93
N SER A 22 13.38 18.58 -0.75
CA SER A 22 12.28 19.27 -0.06
C SER A 22 10.84 18.88 -0.42
N LYS A 23 10.07 18.53 0.61
CA LYS A 23 8.64 18.25 0.56
C LYS A 23 7.86 19.57 0.75
N LEU A 24 6.82 19.79 -0.05
CA LEU A 24 5.83 20.84 0.11
C LEU A 24 4.94 20.58 1.32
N LYS A 25 4.52 21.69 1.94
CA LYS A 25 3.44 21.73 2.92
C LYS A 25 2.14 21.87 2.14
N GLN A 26 1.34 20.82 2.13
CA GLN A 26 -0.06 20.92 1.74
C GLN A 26 -0.87 21.31 2.98
N ASP A 27 -1.82 22.23 2.83
CA ASP A 27 -2.56 22.77 3.98
C ASP A 27 -3.42 21.67 4.64
N GLY A 28 -4.13 20.89 3.84
CA GLY A 28 -4.80 19.69 4.32
C GLY A 28 -5.38 18.84 3.20
N PHE A 29 -6.05 17.76 3.59
CA PHE A 29 -6.74 16.86 2.68
C PHE A 29 -7.88 16.16 3.40
N ALA A 30 -8.82 15.60 2.64
CA ALA A 30 -9.85 14.72 3.17
C ALA A 30 -9.66 13.29 2.63
N THR A 31 -9.79 12.30 3.51
CA THR A 31 -9.68 10.87 3.18
C THR A 31 -10.43 10.01 4.22
N HIS A 32 -10.36 8.68 4.14
CA HIS A 32 -10.79 7.78 5.21
C HIS A 32 -9.81 7.87 6.39
N HIS A 33 -10.30 7.86 7.63
CA HIS A 33 -9.51 8.30 8.79
C HIS A 33 -8.36 7.38 9.21
N GLU A 34 -8.33 6.18 8.65
CA GLU A 34 -7.38 5.10 8.87
C GLU A 34 -6.45 4.95 7.66
N MET A 35 -6.62 5.80 6.63
CA MET A 35 -5.71 5.90 5.46
C MET A 35 -4.66 7.00 5.65
N ILE A 36 -4.31 7.31 6.90
CA ILE A 36 -3.32 8.33 7.23
C ILE A 36 -2.28 7.83 8.21
N HIS A 37 -1.11 8.46 8.12
CA HIS A 37 -0.13 8.44 9.19
C HIS A 37 -0.46 9.56 10.16
N VAL A 38 -1.11 9.22 11.28
CA VAL A 38 -1.47 10.17 12.32
C VAL A 38 -0.20 10.87 12.86
N LYS A 39 -0.35 12.16 13.12
CA LYS A 39 0.68 13.01 13.71
C LYS A 39 0.14 13.66 14.98
N PRO A 40 1.03 13.98 15.94
CA PRO A 40 0.62 14.70 17.14
C PRO A 40 0.06 16.08 16.76
N VAL A 41 -0.62 16.74 17.70
CA VAL A 41 -1.03 18.13 17.53
C VAL A 41 0.23 19.01 17.44
N PRO A 42 0.34 19.92 16.45
CA PRO A 42 1.49 20.82 16.36
C PRO A 42 1.56 21.82 17.53
N ASP A 43 2.72 21.90 18.16
CA ASP A 43 3.00 22.78 19.31
C ASP A 43 3.35 24.21 18.86
N HIS A 44 2.32 24.93 18.39
CA HIS A 44 2.45 26.33 17.93
C HIS A 44 1.61 27.30 18.78
N GLY A 45 1.12 26.88 19.94
CA GLY A 45 0.29 27.70 20.84
C GLY A 45 -1.10 28.07 20.32
N VAL A 46 -1.56 27.47 19.22
CA VAL A 46 -2.89 27.73 18.63
C VAL A 46 -3.95 26.87 19.32
N GLN A 47 -4.90 27.49 20.01
CA GLN A 47 -6.09 26.81 20.51
C GLN A 47 -7.01 26.38 19.35
N ARG A 48 -7.46 25.13 19.39
CA ARG A 48 -8.28 24.54 18.33
C ARG A 48 -9.49 23.83 18.96
N PRO A 49 -10.65 23.82 18.27
CA PRO A 49 -11.78 23.00 18.68
C PRO A 49 -11.40 21.51 18.77
N ASN A 50 -12.12 20.75 19.60
CA ASN A 50 -11.94 19.31 19.69
C ASN A 50 -12.28 18.63 18.35
N GLY A 51 -11.54 17.57 18.00
CA GLY A 51 -11.83 16.72 16.83
C GLY A 51 -10.99 17.00 15.58
N PHE A 52 -10.05 17.95 15.62
CA PHE A 52 -9.06 18.09 14.55
C PHE A 52 -8.11 16.89 14.55
N ARG A 53 -7.86 16.34 13.36
CA ARG A 53 -6.89 15.27 13.13
C ARG A 53 -5.70 15.84 12.37
N PHE A 54 -4.51 15.43 12.78
CA PHE A 54 -3.26 15.82 12.14
C PHE A 54 -2.60 14.59 11.55
N GLY A 55 -2.01 14.75 10.38
CA GLY A 55 -1.45 13.59 9.70
C GLY A 55 -0.82 13.92 8.36
N VAL A 56 -0.27 12.87 7.76
CA VAL A 56 0.20 12.89 6.37
C VAL A 56 -0.45 11.74 5.61
N ALA A 57 -0.70 11.94 4.32
CA ALA A 57 -1.28 10.91 3.49
C ALA A 57 -0.27 9.79 3.19
N GLU A 58 -0.78 8.56 3.06
CA GLU A 58 -0.04 7.44 2.50
C GLU A 58 0.08 7.61 0.98
N GLU A 59 1.30 7.51 0.44
CA GLU A 59 1.61 7.76 -0.98
C GLU A 59 0.87 6.80 -1.89
N GLU A 60 0.79 5.53 -1.49
CA GLU A 60 0.07 4.50 -2.23
C GLU A 60 -1.46 4.72 -2.25
N MET A 61 -1.96 5.69 -1.48
CA MET A 61 -3.38 6.02 -1.29
C MET A 61 -3.76 7.43 -1.79
N PHE A 62 -2.89 8.08 -2.57
CA PHE A 62 -3.13 9.44 -3.07
C PHE A 62 -4.40 9.57 -3.92
N ASP A 63 -4.79 8.51 -4.63
CA ASP A 63 -6.04 8.42 -5.40
C ASP A 63 -7.32 8.44 -4.53
N CYS A 64 -7.18 8.40 -3.20
CA CYS A 64 -8.29 8.52 -2.25
C CYS A 64 -8.49 9.92 -1.69
N LEU A 65 -7.64 10.88 -2.08
CA LEU A 65 -7.60 12.20 -1.45
C LEU A 65 -8.50 13.21 -2.16
N ILE A 66 -9.08 14.11 -1.37
CA ILE A 66 -9.55 15.42 -1.84
C ILE A 66 -8.65 16.46 -1.21
N LEU A 67 -7.86 17.19 -2.00
CA LEU A 67 -6.94 18.18 -1.43
C LEU A 67 -7.68 19.43 -0.96
N PHE A 68 -7.16 20.04 0.10
CA PHE A 68 -7.62 21.33 0.62
C PHE A 68 -6.44 22.30 0.60
N ALA A 69 -6.63 23.44 -0.06
CA ALA A 69 -5.67 24.52 -0.12
C ALA A 69 -6.28 25.77 0.51
N SER A 70 -5.71 26.20 1.63
CA SER A 70 -6.12 27.37 2.39
C SER A 70 -5.25 28.57 2.00
N LYS A 71 -5.87 29.74 1.81
CA LYS A 71 -5.18 31.00 1.53
C LYS A 71 -5.82 32.15 2.30
N LEU A 72 -5.04 33.18 2.56
CA LEU A 72 -5.57 34.44 3.11
C LEU A 72 -6.52 35.12 2.12
N THR A 73 -6.14 35.09 0.84
CA THR A 73 -6.91 35.58 -0.30
C THR A 73 -6.62 34.67 -1.49
N ILE A 74 -7.64 34.26 -2.22
CA ILE A 74 -7.45 33.48 -3.46
C ILE A 74 -6.89 34.39 -4.57
N THR A 75 -5.79 33.94 -5.19
CA THR A 75 -5.13 34.61 -6.32
C THR A 75 -4.84 33.63 -7.45
N ASP A 76 -4.54 34.11 -8.65
CA ASP A 76 -4.13 33.26 -9.76
C ASP A 76 -2.84 32.48 -9.47
N ALA A 77 -1.93 33.07 -8.70
CA ALA A 77 -0.73 32.39 -8.21
C ALA A 77 -1.08 31.21 -7.29
N ALA A 78 -2.04 31.39 -6.38
CA ALA A 78 -2.52 30.31 -5.51
C ALA A 78 -3.22 29.21 -6.32
N PHE A 79 -4.00 29.58 -7.33
CA PHE A 79 -4.59 28.62 -8.26
C PHE A 79 -3.51 27.83 -9.02
N GLY A 80 -2.50 28.51 -9.56
CA GLY A 80 -1.37 27.85 -10.23
C GLY A 80 -0.55 26.93 -9.32
N GLN A 81 -0.49 27.22 -8.01
CA GLN A 81 0.09 26.30 -7.03
C GLN A 81 -0.77 25.03 -6.88
N VAL A 82 -2.10 25.18 -6.76
CA VAL A 82 -3.02 24.04 -6.68
C VAL A 82 -2.92 23.14 -7.90
N VAL A 83 -2.86 23.71 -9.10
CA VAL A 83 -2.69 22.93 -10.33
C VAL A 83 -1.40 22.10 -10.31
N ARG A 84 -0.30 22.67 -9.82
CA ARG A 84 0.96 21.93 -9.65
C ARG A 84 0.84 20.79 -8.64
N HIS A 85 0.16 21.01 -7.51
CA HIS A 85 -0.05 19.94 -6.53
C HIS A 85 -0.89 18.80 -7.11
N LEU A 86 -1.93 19.13 -7.88
CA LEU A 86 -2.77 18.14 -8.56
C LEU A 86 -1.96 17.28 -9.53
N GLN A 87 -1.04 17.87 -10.29
CA GLN A 87 -0.15 17.15 -11.21
C GLN A 87 0.79 16.17 -10.50
N ILE A 88 1.16 16.47 -9.25
CA ILE A 88 2.08 15.64 -8.45
C ILE A 88 1.33 14.49 -7.78
N VAL A 89 0.15 14.78 -7.19
CA VAL A 89 -0.63 13.78 -6.45
C VAL A 89 -1.38 12.84 -7.40
N PHE A 90 -1.85 13.35 -8.54
CA PHE A 90 -2.70 12.62 -9.49
C PHE A 90 -2.18 12.75 -10.93
N PRO A 91 -0.99 12.22 -11.25
CA PRO A 91 -0.39 12.40 -12.57
C PRO A 91 -1.21 11.78 -13.69
N GLU A 92 -1.89 10.65 -13.41
CA GLU A 92 -2.55 9.83 -14.43
C GLU A 92 -4.07 9.71 -14.26
N ASP A 93 -4.66 10.29 -13.21
CA ASP A 93 -6.06 10.08 -12.86
C ASP A 93 -6.84 11.40 -12.68
N THR A 94 -8.14 11.28 -12.43
CA THR A 94 -9.02 12.36 -12.02
C THR A 94 -8.72 12.78 -10.60
N ALA A 95 -8.69 14.09 -10.37
CA ALA A 95 -8.42 14.65 -9.06
C ALA A 95 -9.42 15.72 -8.68
N SER A 96 -9.58 15.91 -7.37
CA SER A 96 -10.45 16.92 -6.79
C SER A 96 -9.70 17.75 -5.76
N THR A 97 -9.89 19.06 -5.81
CA THR A 97 -9.30 19.99 -4.84
C THR A 97 -10.25 21.11 -4.51
N ILE A 98 -10.16 21.57 -3.26
CA ILE A 98 -10.88 22.72 -2.74
C ILE A 98 -9.85 23.80 -2.39
N LEU A 99 -9.88 24.90 -3.13
CA LEU A 99 -9.09 26.10 -2.83
C LEU A 99 -9.99 27.10 -2.13
N PHE A 100 -9.63 27.58 -0.94
CA PHE A 100 -10.49 28.47 -0.18
C PHE A 100 -9.74 29.59 0.56
N ASP A 101 -10.48 30.67 0.82
CA ASP A 101 -10.10 31.74 1.74
C ASP A 101 -11.25 32.05 2.70
N ARG A 102 -11.15 33.15 3.45
CA ARG A 102 -12.19 33.56 4.41
C ARG A 102 -13.52 33.96 3.77
N ARG A 103 -13.56 34.23 2.45
CA ARG A 103 -14.73 34.79 1.76
C ARG A 103 -15.35 33.83 0.75
N SER A 104 -14.54 32.94 0.18
CA SER A 104 -14.92 32.10 -0.96
C SER A 104 -14.17 30.78 -1.02
N PHE A 105 -14.68 29.88 -1.85
CA PHE A 105 -14.04 28.61 -2.19
C PHE A 105 -14.24 28.29 -3.66
N TRP A 106 -13.27 27.58 -4.22
CA TRP A 106 -13.21 27.11 -5.59
C TRP A 106 -13.11 25.60 -5.55
N LEU A 107 -14.08 24.93 -6.18
CA LEU A 107 -14.15 23.49 -6.34
C LEU A 107 -13.54 23.13 -7.69
N ILE A 108 -12.41 22.44 -7.67
CA ILE A 108 -11.56 22.21 -8.84
C ILE A 108 -11.54 20.72 -9.14
N LYS A 109 -11.79 20.36 -10.40
CA LYS A 109 -11.53 19.01 -10.92
C LYS A 109 -10.50 19.07 -12.04
N SER A 110 -9.57 18.13 -12.01
CA SER A 110 -8.62 17.88 -13.08
C SER A 110 -8.65 16.42 -13.51
N HIS A 111 -8.16 16.16 -14.71
CA HIS A 111 -7.82 14.83 -15.17
C HIS A 111 -6.41 14.92 -15.71
N LYS A 112 -5.49 14.16 -15.11
CA LYS A 112 -4.04 14.32 -15.32
C LYS A 112 -3.64 15.78 -15.08
N THR A 113 -2.95 16.38 -16.04
CA THR A 113 -2.45 17.76 -15.97
C THR A 113 -3.48 18.83 -16.31
N VAL A 114 -4.70 18.46 -16.73
CA VAL A 114 -5.70 19.38 -17.28
C VAL A 114 -6.83 19.63 -16.28
N VAL A 115 -6.98 20.89 -15.85
CA VAL A 115 -8.17 21.34 -15.12
C VAL A 115 -9.32 21.49 -16.09
N TYR A 116 -10.37 20.69 -15.94
CA TYR A 116 -11.55 20.74 -16.81
C TYR A 116 -12.77 21.38 -16.14
N LYS A 117 -12.77 21.56 -14.82
CA LYS A 117 -13.87 22.21 -14.09
C LYS A 117 -13.37 23.03 -12.92
N VAL A 118 -13.83 24.28 -12.84
CA VAL A 118 -13.66 25.16 -11.67
C VAL A 118 -15.01 25.79 -11.35
N GLN A 119 -15.54 25.51 -10.16
CA GLN A 119 -16.79 26.11 -9.68
C GLN A 119 -16.50 26.99 -8.47
N LYS A 120 -16.80 28.29 -8.58
CA LYS A 120 -16.49 29.31 -7.57
C LYS A 120 -17.75 29.71 -6.81
N ALA A 121 -17.66 29.82 -5.48
CA ALA A 121 -18.76 30.27 -4.64
C ALA A 121 -18.27 31.05 -3.42
N LYS A 122 -19.16 31.83 -2.79
CA LYS A 122 -18.88 32.55 -1.54
C LYS A 122 -19.51 31.80 -0.38
N TRP A 123 -18.84 31.75 0.77
CA TRP A 123 -19.36 31.04 1.96
C TRP A 123 -20.75 31.50 2.40
N VAL A 124 -21.04 32.79 2.22
CA VAL A 124 -22.31 33.43 2.62
C VAL A 124 -23.49 33.18 1.67
N ASN A 125 -23.26 32.60 0.49
CA ASN A 125 -24.37 32.30 -0.42
C ASN A 125 -25.20 31.13 0.13
N LYS A 126 -26.53 31.24 0.00
CA LYS A 126 -27.51 30.30 0.57
C LYS A 126 -27.22 28.81 0.28
N ASP A 127 -26.79 28.50 -0.95
CA ASP A 127 -26.61 27.10 -1.40
C ASP A 127 -25.15 26.61 -1.31
N SER A 128 -24.23 27.43 -0.80
CA SER A 128 -22.80 27.10 -0.76
C SER A 128 -22.49 25.87 0.08
N LYS A 129 -23.22 25.68 1.19
CA LYS A 129 -23.04 24.52 2.06
C LYS A 129 -23.36 23.23 1.30
N SER A 130 -24.53 23.17 0.67
CA SER A 130 -24.97 22.02 -0.12
C SER A 130 -24.04 21.78 -1.30
N LEU A 131 -23.60 22.85 -1.98
CA LEU A 131 -22.64 22.76 -3.07
C LEU A 131 -21.31 22.12 -2.62
N PHE A 132 -20.78 22.58 -1.48
CA PHE A 132 -19.53 22.08 -0.92
C PHE A 132 -19.66 20.60 -0.49
N GLN A 133 -20.74 20.25 0.19
CA GLN A 133 -21.02 18.88 0.61
C GLN A 133 -21.17 17.95 -0.59
N ASN A 134 -21.95 18.35 -1.59
CA ASN A 134 -22.14 17.57 -2.82
C ASN A 134 -20.82 17.33 -3.55
N PHE A 135 -19.93 18.33 -3.58
CA PHE A 135 -18.62 18.16 -4.17
C PHE A 135 -17.79 17.10 -3.43
N ILE A 136 -17.79 17.10 -2.10
CA ILE A 136 -17.08 16.06 -1.34
C ILE A 136 -17.70 14.68 -1.63
N THR A 137 -19.03 14.55 -1.49
CA THR A 137 -19.72 13.27 -1.65
C THR A 137 -19.60 12.69 -3.07
N SER A 138 -19.62 13.54 -4.10
CA SER A 138 -19.46 13.12 -5.49
C SER A 138 -18.02 12.85 -5.91
N ASN A 139 -17.05 13.05 -5.02
CA ASN A 139 -15.64 12.76 -5.27
C ASN A 139 -15.03 11.85 -4.20
N ILE A 140 -15.87 11.11 -3.45
CA ILE A 140 -15.39 10.03 -2.59
C ILE A 140 -14.85 8.93 -3.50
N SER A 141 -13.61 8.51 -3.26
CA SER A 141 -13.00 7.42 -4.02
C SER A 141 -13.80 6.11 -3.86
N PRO A 142 -14.01 5.33 -4.93
CA PRO A 142 -14.64 4.01 -4.86
C PRO A 142 -13.99 3.11 -3.82
N TRP A 143 -12.66 3.20 -3.65
CA TRP A 143 -11.91 2.48 -2.61
C TRP A 143 -12.43 2.77 -1.20
N VAL A 144 -12.74 4.03 -0.89
CA VAL A 144 -13.23 4.44 0.42
C VAL A 144 -14.63 3.87 0.69
N THR A 145 -15.52 3.97 -0.30
CA THR A 145 -16.89 3.47 -0.20
C THR A 145 -16.95 1.94 -0.11
N GLY A 146 -16.18 1.25 -0.95
CA GLY A 146 -16.09 -0.21 -0.96
C GLY A 146 -15.49 -0.76 0.32
N LEU A 147 -14.38 -0.18 0.80
CA LEU A 147 -13.76 -0.58 2.07
C LEU A 147 -14.72 -0.42 3.25
N THR A 148 -15.43 0.71 3.33
CA THR A 148 -16.44 0.94 4.38
C THR A 148 -17.52 -0.16 4.35
N THR A 149 -18.01 -0.48 3.16
CA THR A 149 -19.08 -1.48 2.96
C THR A 149 -18.61 -2.89 3.35
N VAL A 150 -17.40 -3.26 2.95
CA VAL A 150 -16.78 -4.54 3.29
C VAL A 150 -16.56 -4.66 4.80
N CYS A 151 -15.97 -3.65 5.44
CA CYS A 151 -15.72 -3.66 6.89
C CYS A 151 -17.02 -3.84 7.68
N LEU A 152 -18.09 -3.10 7.33
CA LEU A 152 -19.41 -3.25 7.92
C LEU A 152 -19.98 -4.67 7.75
N SER A 153 -19.88 -5.22 6.54
CA SER A 153 -20.39 -6.56 6.22
C SER A 153 -19.61 -7.66 6.95
N LEU A 154 -18.32 -7.45 7.15
CA LEU A 154 -17.44 -8.38 7.87
C LEU A 154 -17.53 -8.21 9.39
N GLY A 155 -18.14 -7.13 9.89
CA GLY A 155 -18.19 -6.80 11.31
C GLY A 155 -16.81 -6.55 11.91
N VAL A 156 -15.92 -5.92 11.13
CA VAL A 156 -14.58 -5.52 11.53
C VAL A 156 -14.45 -4.01 11.38
N ASP A 157 -13.60 -3.41 12.22
CA ASP A 157 -13.25 -2.00 12.13
C ASP A 157 -11.80 -1.86 11.69
N MET A 158 -11.45 -0.75 11.05
CA MET A 158 -10.05 -0.48 10.71
C MET A 158 -9.27 -0.15 11.98
N MET A 159 -8.00 -0.53 12.06
CA MET A 159 -7.17 -0.10 13.19
C MET A 159 -6.93 1.41 13.15
N GLU A 160 -7.00 2.06 14.32
CA GLU A 160 -6.47 3.40 14.52
C GLU A 160 -4.94 3.28 14.54
N ASP A 161 -4.28 3.93 13.58
CA ASP A 161 -2.83 3.92 13.33
C ASP A 161 -2.28 2.64 12.66
N ASP A 162 -1.39 2.83 11.68
CA ASP A 162 -0.71 1.75 10.94
C ASP A 162 -1.67 0.74 10.29
N ALA A 163 -2.82 1.25 9.82
CA ALA A 163 -3.87 0.42 9.25
C ALA A 163 -3.55 -0.05 7.83
N PHE A 164 -2.69 0.65 7.10
CA PHE A 164 -2.36 0.28 5.73
C PHE A 164 -1.14 -0.66 5.71
N LEU A 165 -1.32 -1.86 5.17
CA LEU A 165 -0.28 -2.89 5.10
C LEU A 165 0.43 -2.93 3.74
N GLY A 166 -0.16 -2.31 2.71
CA GLY A 166 0.48 -2.15 1.41
C GLY A 166 -0.47 -2.28 0.21
N ARG A 167 -0.01 -1.79 -0.93
CA ARG A 167 -0.68 -1.90 -2.23
C ARG A 167 -0.03 -2.97 -3.11
N GLY A 168 -0.87 -3.90 -3.60
CA GLY A 168 -0.50 -4.83 -4.65
C GLY A 168 -0.81 -4.26 -6.05
N ALA A 169 -0.59 -5.07 -7.09
CA ALA A 169 -0.94 -4.68 -8.46
C ALA A 169 -2.45 -4.39 -8.61
N ASP A 170 -3.27 -5.25 -8.00
CA ASP A 170 -4.72 -5.29 -8.23
C ASP A 170 -5.56 -4.95 -7.00
N GLY A 171 -4.93 -4.67 -5.85
CA GLY A 171 -5.61 -4.60 -4.56
C GLY A 171 -4.82 -3.88 -3.47
N ARG A 172 -5.45 -3.75 -2.30
CA ARG A 172 -4.89 -3.10 -1.11
C ARG A 172 -5.10 -3.96 0.11
N THR A 173 -4.14 -3.95 1.02
CA THR A 173 -4.22 -4.71 2.25
C THR A 173 -4.26 -3.77 3.44
N PHE A 174 -5.20 -4.03 4.35
CA PHE A 174 -5.40 -3.24 5.55
C PHE A 174 -5.38 -4.10 6.81
N LYS A 175 -5.01 -3.52 7.94
CA LYS A 175 -5.11 -4.09 9.27
C LYS A 175 -6.46 -3.71 9.85
N VAL A 176 -7.24 -4.71 10.23
CA VAL A 176 -8.57 -4.55 10.79
C VAL A 176 -8.69 -5.30 12.11
N VAL A 177 -9.60 -4.87 12.97
CA VAL A 177 -9.87 -5.43 14.28
C VAL A 177 -11.29 -5.97 14.33
N GLY A 178 -11.45 -7.20 14.83
CA GLY A 178 -12.76 -7.79 15.11
C GLY A 178 -13.36 -7.26 16.41
N LYS A 179 -14.65 -7.55 16.63
CA LYS A 179 -15.37 -7.12 17.86
C LYS A 179 -14.75 -7.62 19.16
N SER A 180 -14.06 -8.76 19.11
CA SER A 180 -13.36 -9.38 20.24
C SER A 180 -11.91 -8.91 20.39
N GLY A 181 -11.46 -7.97 19.55
CA GLY A 181 -10.12 -7.39 19.59
C GLY A 181 -9.07 -8.17 18.78
N GLU A 182 -9.44 -9.26 18.08
CA GLU A 182 -8.49 -9.95 17.21
C GLU A 182 -8.12 -9.09 16.00
N VAL A 183 -6.88 -9.23 15.54
CA VAL A 183 -6.33 -8.45 14.45
C VAL A 183 -6.20 -9.30 13.20
N PHE A 184 -6.66 -8.76 12.06
CA PHE A 184 -6.67 -9.44 10.78
C PHE A 184 -6.09 -8.56 9.68
N ALA A 185 -5.64 -9.20 8.60
CA ALA A 185 -5.34 -8.54 7.34
C ALA A 185 -6.57 -8.65 6.43
N LEU A 186 -7.07 -7.51 5.96
CA LEU A 186 -8.15 -7.41 4.99
C LEU A 186 -7.54 -7.07 3.62
N LYS A 187 -7.51 -8.04 2.71
CA LYS A 187 -7.14 -7.79 1.30
C LYS A 187 -8.40 -7.40 0.54
N PHE A 188 -8.38 -6.24 -0.10
CA PHE A 188 -9.53 -5.62 -0.75
C PHE A 188 -9.19 -5.29 -2.21
N VAL A 189 -10.11 -5.59 -3.12
CA VAL A 189 -9.98 -5.33 -4.57
C VAL A 189 -11.26 -4.72 -5.14
N GLU A 190 -11.13 -3.90 -6.17
CA GLU A 190 -12.27 -3.42 -6.97
C GLU A 190 -12.84 -4.54 -7.86
N LYS A 191 -14.05 -4.33 -8.37
CA LYS A 191 -14.83 -5.35 -9.11
C LYS A 191 -14.08 -6.03 -10.26
N TYR A 192 -13.25 -5.30 -11.00
CA TYR A 192 -12.53 -5.85 -12.16
C TYR A 192 -11.41 -6.83 -11.79
N SER A 193 -11.00 -6.87 -10.52
CA SER A 193 -9.90 -7.71 -10.01
C SER A 193 -10.37 -8.87 -9.12
N VAL A 194 -11.68 -9.12 -9.06
CA VAL A 194 -12.25 -10.15 -8.16
C VAL A 194 -11.74 -11.55 -8.49
N ASP A 195 -11.53 -11.88 -9.77
CA ASP A 195 -10.99 -13.19 -10.18
C ASP A 195 -9.62 -13.50 -9.57
N ARG A 196 -8.76 -12.48 -9.43
CA ARG A 196 -7.45 -12.60 -8.76
C ARG A 196 -7.61 -12.99 -7.30
N LEU A 197 -8.64 -12.45 -6.65
CA LEU A 197 -8.92 -12.72 -5.24
C LEU A 197 -9.46 -14.14 -5.04
N TYR A 198 -10.31 -14.64 -5.95
CA TYR A 198 -10.72 -16.06 -5.97
C TYR A 198 -9.55 -17.00 -6.23
N GLN A 199 -8.59 -16.62 -7.09
CA GLN A 199 -7.37 -17.41 -7.31
C GLN A 199 -6.55 -17.52 -6.02
N GLU A 200 -6.39 -16.43 -5.29
CA GLU A 200 -5.65 -16.41 -4.03
C GLU A 200 -6.36 -17.20 -2.93
N GLU A 201 -7.70 -17.12 -2.83
CA GLU A 201 -8.48 -17.94 -1.90
C GLU A 201 -8.25 -19.45 -2.13
N LYS A 202 -8.29 -19.88 -3.40
CA LYS A 202 -8.02 -21.28 -3.78
C LYS A 202 -6.59 -21.68 -3.44
N ALA A 203 -5.62 -20.81 -3.70
CA ALA A 203 -4.22 -21.05 -3.40
C ALA A 203 -3.98 -21.17 -1.88
N LEU A 204 -4.55 -20.27 -1.08
CA LEU A 204 -4.50 -20.30 0.39
C LEU A 204 -5.10 -21.60 0.92
N THR A 205 -6.25 -22.01 0.40
CA THR A 205 -6.91 -23.27 0.78
C THR A 205 -6.03 -24.48 0.45
N LYS A 206 -5.44 -24.53 -0.76
CA LYS A 206 -4.53 -25.61 -1.16
C LYS A 206 -3.27 -25.62 -0.29
N ALA A 207 -2.73 -24.46 0.07
CA ALA A 207 -1.50 -24.34 0.84
C ALA A 207 -1.68 -24.42 2.36
N GLN A 208 -2.91 -24.43 2.89
CA GLN A 208 -3.16 -24.40 4.34
C GLN A 208 -2.49 -25.56 5.08
N HIS A 209 -2.50 -26.77 4.50
CA HIS A 209 -1.89 -27.96 5.09
C HIS A 209 -0.36 -27.88 5.24
N THR A 210 0.29 -26.90 4.59
CA THR A 210 1.74 -26.71 4.68
C THR A 210 2.16 -26.08 6.02
N GLY A 211 1.27 -25.28 6.63
CA GLY A 211 1.60 -24.47 7.81
C GLY A 211 2.60 -23.34 7.54
N LEU A 212 2.86 -23.02 6.27
CA LEU A 212 3.86 -22.03 5.84
C LEU A 212 3.24 -20.75 5.27
N THR A 213 1.92 -20.64 5.27
CA THR A 213 1.18 -19.51 4.71
C THR A 213 0.31 -18.87 5.78
N ILE A 214 -0.12 -17.65 5.53
CA ILE A 214 -1.29 -17.11 6.20
C ILE A 214 -2.53 -17.96 5.88
N SER A 215 -3.54 -17.87 6.73
CA SER A 215 -4.78 -18.62 6.65
C SER A 215 -5.96 -17.71 6.38
N LEU A 216 -6.92 -18.25 5.63
CA LEU A 216 -8.22 -17.65 5.44
C LEU A 216 -9.02 -17.71 6.74
N VAL A 217 -9.58 -16.58 7.17
CA VAL A 217 -10.43 -16.52 8.38
C VAL A 217 -11.88 -16.90 8.05
N ARG A 218 -12.33 -16.55 6.85
CA ARG A 218 -13.67 -16.82 6.31
C ARG A 218 -13.66 -16.76 4.79
N GLU A 219 -14.69 -17.33 4.17
CA GLU A 219 -14.90 -17.26 2.72
C GLU A 219 -14.86 -15.81 2.20
N LEU A 220 -14.43 -15.67 0.95
CA LEU A 220 -14.39 -14.40 0.22
C LEU A 220 -15.74 -13.69 0.29
N LEU A 221 -15.71 -12.41 0.66
CA LEU A 221 -16.88 -11.53 0.62
C LEU A 221 -16.86 -10.76 -0.70
N GLU A 222 -17.91 -10.93 -1.49
CA GLU A 222 -18.13 -10.16 -2.71
C GLU A 222 -19.30 -9.20 -2.54
N THR A 223 -19.11 -7.98 -3.03
CA THR A 223 -20.14 -6.92 -3.12
C THR A 223 -20.34 -6.58 -4.60
N PRO A 224 -21.36 -5.78 -4.96
CA PRO A 224 -21.55 -5.37 -6.36
C PRO A 224 -20.32 -4.68 -6.97
N GLU A 225 -19.56 -3.92 -6.17
CA GLU A 225 -18.48 -3.05 -6.64
C GLU A 225 -17.06 -3.52 -6.25
N SER A 226 -16.94 -4.55 -5.40
CA SER A 226 -15.65 -4.94 -4.82
C SER A 226 -15.67 -6.32 -4.18
N ALA A 227 -14.52 -6.87 -3.84
CA ALA A 227 -14.41 -8.08 -3.02
C ALA A 227 -13.30 -7.99 -1.98
N ALA A 228 -13.37 -8.84 -0.95
CA ALA A 228 -12.37 -8.89 0.10
C ALA A 228 -12.14 -10.27 0.71
N LEU A 229 -10.90 -10.51 1.13
CA LEU A 229 -10.47 -11.66 1.94
C LEU A 229 -10.04 -11.18 3.31
N LEU A 230 -10.48 -11.89 4.34
CA LEU A 230 -9.98 -11.71 5.70
C LEU A 230 -8.97 -12.80 6.03
N LEU A 231 -7.78 -12.39 6.43
CA LEU A 231 -6.59 -13.23 6.54
C LEU A 231 -5.95 -13.10 7.92
N SER A 232 -5.32 -14.17 8.39
CA SER A 232 -4.62 -14.22 9.67
C SER A 232 -3.38 -15.12 9.57
N PRO A 233 -2.27 -14.81 10.26
CA PRO A 233 -2.04 -13.64 11.13
C PRO A 233 -1.61 -12.38 10.36
N VAL A 234 -1.60 -11.23 11.04
CA VAL A 234 -0.90 -10.02 10.59
C VAL A 234 0.54 -10.06 11.12
N GLY A 235 1.51 -10.12 10.22
CA GLY A 235 2.94 -10.15 10.56
C GLY A 235 3.67 -8.87 10.17
N LYS A 236 4.95 -8.81 10.50
CA LYS A 236 5.85 -7.71 10.12
C LYS A 236 6.61 -8.08 8.85
N SER A 237 6.82 -7.11 7.96
CA SER A 237 7.74 -7.27 6.84
C SER A 237 9.14 -7.64 7.35
N LEU A 238 9.85 -8.48 6.59
CA LEU A 238 11.20 -8.89 6.98
C LEU A 238 12.18 -7.70 6.90
N PRO A 239 12.88 -7.35 8.01
CA PRO A 239 13.82 -6.23 8.02
C PRO A 239 15.12 -6.55 7.27
N ARG A 240 15.45 -7.84 7.11
CA ARG A 240 16.60 -8.33 6.34
C ARG A 240 16.29 -9.72 5.78
N PRO A 241 16.89 -10.11 4.64
CA PRO A 241 16.73 -11.45 4.10
C PRO A 241 17.29 -12.51 5.05
N SER A 242 16.42 -13.24 5.74
CA SER A 242 16.77 -14.47 6.46
C SER A 242 16.60 -15.67 5.53
N THR A 243 17.65 -16.48 5.39
CA THR A 243 17.84 -17.43 4.29
C THR A 243 17.09 -18.77 4.42
N ARG A 244 15.95 -18.83 5.13
CA ARG A 244 15.28 -20.11 5.40
C ARG A 244 13.76 -20.06 5.31
N GLN A 245 13.24 -20.20 4.09
CA GLN A 245 11.84 -20.57 3.86
C GLN A 245 11.72 -21.55 2.70
N GLU A 246 10.88 -22.58 2.87
CA GLU A 246 10.67 -23.64 1.87
C GLU A 246 9.18 -23.88 1.64
N LEU A 247 8.57 -23.25 0.64
CA LEU A 247 7.24 -23.69 0.17
C LEU A 247 7.31 -25.09 -0.50
N HIS A 248 8.47 -25.46 -1.04
CA HIS A 248 8.66 -26.64 -1.91
C HIS A 248 8.63 -27.99 -1.19
N THR A 249 8.66 -28.00 0.14
CA THR A 249 8.60 -29.23 0.96
C THR A 249 7.23 -29.91 0.90
N LYS A 250 6.25 -29.29 0.23
CA LYS A 250 4.85 -29.73 0.11
C LYS A 250 4.33 -29.68 -1.33
N ASP A 251 5.21 -29.84 -2.30
CA ASP A 251 4.89 -29.88 -3.75
C ASP A 251 4.19 -28.63 -4.30
N LEU A 252 4.37 -27.48 -3.64
CA LEU A 252 3.91 -26.18 -4.11
C LEU A 252 5.09 -25.25 -4.40
N VAL A 253 4.92 -24.39 -5.39
CA VAL A 253 5.81 -23.28 -5.74
C VAL A 253 5.01 -21.98 -5.65
N HIS A 254 5.67 -20.89 -5.28
CA HIS A 254 5.04 -19.59 -5.10
C HIS A 254 4.92 -18.82 -6.42
N GLU A 255 5.89 -18.97 -7.32
CA GLU A 255 6.08 -18.23 -8.57
C GLU A 255 6.32 -16.72 -8.44
N ASN A 256 6.19 -16.19 -7.23
CA ASN A 256 6.58 -14.84 -6.86
C ASN A 256 7.32 -14.86 -5.52
N ALA A 257 8.23 -15.83 -5.34
CA ALA A 257 9.02 -16.00 -4.13
C ALA A 257 10.01 -14.84 -3.96
N ARG A 258 9.62 -13.78 -3.24
CA ARG A 258 10.44 -12.60 -2.97
C ARG A 258 10.33 -12.20 -1.51
N VAL A 259 11.35 -11.51 -0.98
CA VAL A 259 11.40 -11.06 0.42
C VAL A 259 10.15 -10.24 0.82
N PRO A 260 9.61 -9.33 -0.02
CA PRO A 260 8.37 -8.62 0.30
C PRO A 260 7.13 -9.51 0.49
N ASN A 261 7.13 -10.73 -0.05
CA ASN A 261 6.00 -11.67 0.05
C ASN A 261 6.15 -12.61 1.27
N VAL A 262 6.97 -12.20 2.25
CA VAL A 262 7.23 -12.93 3.48
C VAL A 262 7.00 -12.02 4.67
N ILE A 263 6.23 -12.53 5.63
CA ILE A 263 6.01 -11.87 6.91
C ILE A 263 6.59 -12.71 8.05
N LEU A 264 7.11 -12.02 9.06
CA LEU A 264 7.44 -12.60 10.36
C LEU A 264 6.25 -12.41 11.30
N ASN A 265 5.67 -13.51 11.76
CA ASN A 265 4.72 -13.53 12.85
C ASN A 265 5.29 -14.34 14.01
N GLU A 266 5.51 -13.69 15.15
CA GLU A 266 6.25 -14.24 16.29
C GLU A 266 7.65 -14.71 15.83
N GLU A 267 7.86 -16.02 15.71
CA GLU A 267 9.11 -16.64 15.25
C GLU A 267 8.93 -17.41 13.92
N LYS A 268 7.74 -17.33 13.32
CA LYS A 268 7.38 -18.06 12.09
C LYS A 268 7.41 -17.13 10.89
N LEU A 269 8.03 -17.62 9.81
CA LEU A 269 8.03 -16.97 8.52
C LEU A 269 6.90 -17.53 7.67
N LEU A 270 5.97 -16.67 7.26
CA LEU A 270 4.79 -17.06 6.49
C LEU A 270 4.80 -16.38 5.12
N TRP A 271 4.40 -17.13 4.09
CA TRP A 271 4.20 -16.63 2.74
C TRP A 271 2.83 -15.96 2.60
N ILE A 272 2.81 -14.87 1.83
CA ILE A 272 1.63 -14.07 1.47
C ILE A 272 1.61 -13.85 -0.04
N ASP A 273 0.53 -13.29 -0.60
CA ASP A 273 0.42 -13.00 -2.05
C ASP A 273 0.50 -14.27 -2.92
N LEU A 274 -0.36 -15.24 -2.61
CA LEU A 274 -0.32 -16.59 -3.18
C LEU A 274 -1.04 -16.73 -4.54
N VAL A 275 -1.36 -15.62 -5.20
CA VAL A 275 -2.13 -15.58 -6.45
C VAL A 275 -1.56 -16.50 -7.53
N GLU A 276 -0.23 -16.61 -7.60
CA GLU A 276 0.49 -17.36 -8.64
C GLU A 276 0.93 -18.77 -8.19
N VAL A 277 0.48 -19.26 -7.02
CA VAL A 277 0.90 -20.58 -6.50
C VAL A 277 0.46 -21.71 -7.43
N LYS A 278 1.40 -22.62 -7.73
CA LYS A 278 1.17 -23.81 -8.57
C LYS A 278 1.80 -25.06 -7.98
N GLU A 279 1.53 -26.19 -8.64
CA GLU A 279 2.22 -27.45 -8.35
C GLU A 279 3.67 -27.39 -8.75
N ALA A 280 4.53 -27.92 -7.88
CA ALA A 280 5.95 -27.80 -8.03
C ALA A 280 6.49 -28.70 -9.14
N SER A 281 7.20 -28.12 -10.10
CA SER A 281 8.07 -28.84 -11.04
C SER A 281 9.53 -28.43 -10.81
N PRO A 282 10.53 -29.21 -11.27
CA PRO A 282 11.94 -28.83 -11.13
C PRO A 282 12.25 -27.43 -11.66
N ILE A 283 11.63 -27.04 -12.77
CA ILE A 283 11.80 -25.73 -13.40
C ILE A 283 11.20 -24.63 -12.51
N LEU A 284 10.01 -24.84 -11.96
CA LEU A 284 9.37 -23.84 -11.11
C LEU A 284 10.07 -23.70 -9.74
N LYS A 285 10.60 -24.81 -9.19
CA LYS A 285 11.43 -24.78 -7.99
C LYS A 285 12.70 -23.96 -8.21
N GLN A 286 13.34 -24.15 -9.36
CA GLN A 286 14.49 -23.36 -9.79
C GLN A 286 14.13 -21.87 -9.88
N PHE A 287 13.01 -21.55 -10.52
CA PHE A 287 12.54 -20.19 -10.71
C PHE A 287 12.28 -19.47 -9.38
N ASP A 288 11.58 -20.11 -8.44
CA ASP A 288 11.37 -19.56 -7.09
C ASP A 288 12.69 -19.30 -6.36
N ALA A 289 13.63 -20.24 -6.42
CA ALA A 289 14.93 -20.11 -5.78
C ALA A 289 15.74 -18.95 -6.38
N GLU A 290 15.65 -18.74 -7.69
CA GLU A 290 16.27 -17.60 -8.38
C GLU A 290 15.64 -16.28 -7.96
N LEU A 291 14.30 -16.17 -7.99
CA LEU A 291 13.59 -14.94 -7.59
C LEU A 291 13.90 -14.55 -6.15
N LEU A 292 13.90 -15.53 -5.26
CA LEU A 292 14.19 -15.29 -3.85
C LEU A 292 15.64 -14.87 -3.68
N THR A 293 16.59 -15.55 -4.34
CA THR A 293 18.01 -15.19 -4.30
C THR A 293 18.24 -13.76 -4.78
N ARG A 294 17.67 -13.37 -5.92
CA ARG A 294 17.77 -12.00 -6.45
C ARG A 294 17.14 -10.97 -5.51
N SER A 295 15.97 -11.28 -4.97
CA SER A 295 15.28 -10.42 -4.00
C SER A 295 16.08 -10.22 -2.71
N ILE A 296 16.77 -11.26 -2.25
CA ILE A 296 17.65 -11.21 -1.08
C ILE A 296 18.89 -10.34 -1.34
N LEU A 297 19.51 -10.51 -2.50
CA LEU A 297 20.72 -9.76 -2.87
C LEU A 297 20.43 -8.34 -3.36
N ASN A 298 19.16 -7.99 -3.56
CA ASN A 298 18.70 -6.74 -4.16
C ASN A 298 19.32 -6.50 -5.54
N VAL A 299 19.31 -7.53 -6.39
CA VAL A 299 19.88 -7.54 -7.75
C VAL A 299 18.76 -7.63 -8.79
N SER A 300 18.90 -6.90 -9.91
CA SER A 300 17.90 -6.91 -10.98
C SER A 300 17.84 -8.27 -11.69
N ARG A 301 16.73 -8.57 -12.37
CA ARG A 301 16.63 -9.74 -13.26
C ARG A 301 17.54 -9.66 -14.48
N SER A 302 17.91 -8.44 -14.90
CA SER A 302 18.83 -8.20 -16.02
C SER A 302 20.29 -8.51 -15.71
N ASP A 303 20.65 -8.54 -14.43
CA ASP A 303 22.04 -8.67 -14.01
C ASP A 303 22.41 -10.15 -13.90
N LEU A 304 23.66 -10.47 -14.25
CA LEU A 304 24.19 -11.83 -14.10
C LEU A 304 24.37 -12.17 -12.63
N LEU A 305 23.93 -13.36 -12.23
CA LEU A 305 24.23 -13.89 -10.91
C LEU A 305 25.65 -14.48 -10.92
N ASP A 306 26.23 -14.63 -9.73
CA ASP A 306 27.47 -15.36 -9.59
C ASP A 306 27.29 -16.80 -10.13
N PRO A 307 28.19 -17.32 -10.99
CA PRO A 307 28.06 -18.66 -11.56
C PRO A 307 27.91 -19.78 -10.52
N VAL A 308 28.45 -19.59 -9.31
CA VAL A 308 28.28 -20.52 -8.20
C VAL A 308 26.82 -20.54 -7.72
N LEU A 309 26.18 -19.37 -7.61
CA LEU A 309 24.76 -19.26 -7.25
C LEU A 309 23.87 -19.89 -8.33
N GLU A 310 24.13 -19.61 -9.61
CA GLU A 310 23.37 -20.21 -10.72
C GLU A 310 23.42 -21.74 -10.68
N ARG A 311 24.60 -22.30 -10.45
CA ARG A 311 24.77 -23.76 -10.30
C ARG A 311 24.01 -24.31 -9.09
N LEU A 312 24.04 -23.61 -7.95
CA LEU A 312 23.33 -24.05 -6.75
C LEU A 312 21.80 -23.98 -6.91
N ILE A 313 21.29 -22.94 -7.57
CA ILE A 313 19.88 -22.79 -7.93
C ILE A 313 19.46 -23.94 -8.86
N ASN A 314 20.26 -24.24 -9.89
CA ASN A 314 20.02 -25.38 -10.79
C ASN A 314 19.99 -26.73 -10.05
N ASN A 315 20.92 -26.94 -9.11
CA ASN A 315 20.98 -28.15 -8.31
C ASN A 315 19.74 -28.28 -7.40
N TYR A 316 19.33 -27.17 -6.78
CA TYR A 316 18.13 -27.14 -5.94
C TYR A 316 16.86 -27.40 -6.75
N GLY A 317 16.72 -26.82 -7.95
CA GLY A 317 15.59 -27.11 -8.85
C GLY A 317 15.48 -28.59 -9.21
N LYS A 318 16.61 -29.24 -9.54
CA LYS A 318 16.67 -30.69 -9.82
C LYS A 318 16.36 -31.54 -8.60
N SER A 319 16.79 -31.11 -7.42
CA SER A 319 16.64 -31.86 -6.17
C SER A 319 16.52 -30.90 -4.98
N ALA A 320 15.29 -30.57 -4.58
CA ALA A 320 14.99 -29.64 -3.50
C ALA A 320 15.15 -30.30 -2.13
N THR A 321 16.36 -30.77 -1.83
CA THR A 321 16.72 -31.33 -0.51
C THR A 321 17.13 -30.21 0.44
N ARG A 322 17.03 -30.50 1.75
CA ARG A 322 17.48 -29.59 2.80
C ARG A 322 18.97 -29.25 2.68
N GLU A 323 19.79 -30.20 2.21
CA GLU A 323 21.22 -29.98 1.97
C GLU A 323 21.46 -28.96 0.85
N ASN A 324 20.76 -29.11 -0.28
CA ASN A 324 20.88 -28.19 -1.40
C ASN A 324 20.40 -26.79 -1.03
N LEU A 325 19.31 -26.68 -0.26
CA LEU A 325 18.89 -25.38 0.28
C LEU A 325 19.96 -24.79 1.19
N ASN A 326 20.47 -25.54 2.16
CA ASN A 326 21.44 -25.02 3.12
C ASN A 326 22.70 -24.49 2.42
N ARG A 327 23.18 -25.20 1.38
CA ARG A 327 24.30 -24.74 0.55
C ARG A 327 23.98 -23.45 -0.19
N LEU A 328 22.81 -23.35 -0.82
CA LEU A 328 22.38 -22.13 -1.50
C LEU A 328 22.28 -20.95 -0.51
N ALA A 329 21.62 -21.16 0.63
CA ALA A 329 21.47 -20.19 1.70
C ALA A 329 22.82 -19.66 2.22
N GLU A 330 23.80 -20.54 2.42
CA GLU A 330 25.14 -20.17 2.88
C GLU A 330 25.87 -19.25 1.89
N VAL A 331 25.85 -19.58 0.59
CA VAL A 331 26.50 -18.78 -0.45
C VAL A 331 25.79 -17.44 -0.67
N VAL A 332 24.45 -17.42 -0.55
CA VAL A 332 23.68 -16.16 -0.55
C VAL A 332 24.10 -15.28 0.63
N CYS A 333 24.20 -15.83 1.85
CA CYS A 333 24.69 -15.08 3.02
C CYS A 333 26.09 -14.49 2.78
N GLN A 334 27.03 -15.28 2.26
CA GLN A 334 28.39 -14.81 1.97
C GLN A 334 28.39 -13.67 0.94
N SER A 335 27.53 -13.75 -0.08
CA SER A 335 27.35 -12.70 -1.09
C SER A 335 26.84 -11.39 -0.47
N ILE A 336 25.88 -11.46 0.46
CA ILE A 336 25.40 -10.27 1.20
C ILE A 336 26.55 -9.61 1.96
N PHE A 337 27.35 -10.39 2.70
CA PHE A 337 28.50 -9.85 3.44
C PHE A 337 29.49 -9.14 2.52
N LYS A 338 29.77 -9.71 1.33
CA LYS A 338 30.67 -9.10 0.34
C LYS A 338 30.11 -7.77 -0.18
N ILE A 339 28.81 -7.69 -0.48
CA ILE A 339 28.14 -6.47 -0.94
C ILE A 339 28.23 -5.38 0.14
N ILE A 340 27.87 -5.71 1.38
CA ILE A 340 27.92 -4.76 2.52
C ILE A 340 29.34 -4.25 2.75
N CYS A 341 30.33 -5.15 2.80
CA CYS A 341 31.73 -4.77 2.99
C CYS A 341 32.29 -3.90 1.86
N THR A 342 31.75 -4.03 0.65
CA THR A 342 32.16 -3.19 -0.49
C THR A 342 31.52 -1.81 -0.40
N ALA A 343 30.23 -1.74 -0.06
CA ALA A 343 29.49 -0.48 0.10
C ALA A 343 30.00 0.37 1.28
N LEU A 344 30.58 -0.23 2.33
CA LEU A 344 31.18 0.50 3.45
C LEU A 344 32.59 1.06 3.16
N LYS A 345 33.22 0.64 2.05
CA LYS A 345 34.55 1.12 1.63
C LYS A 345 34.50 2.28 0.64
N THR A 346 33.32 2.56 0.08
CA THR A 346 33.00 3.71 -0.77
C THR A 346 32.28 4.76 0.04
#